data_AF-A0A7E6EX75-F1
#
_entry.id   AF-A0A7E6EX75-F1
#
_cell.length_a   1.000
_cell.length_b   1.000
_cell.length_c   1.000
_cell.angle_alpha   90.00
_cell.angle_beta   90.00
_cell.angle_gamma   90.00
#
_symmetry.space_group_name_H-M   'P 1'
#
loop_
_entity.id
_entity.type
_entity.pdbx_description
1 polymer ?
#
loop_
_entity_poly.entity_id
_entity_poly.type
_entity_poly.pdbx_seq_one_letter_code
_entity_poly.pdbx_strand_id
1 'polypeptide(L)'
;MAIPPSNGSERILTLNLATSTGKVNIISAYAPTLHSPQEIKDRFYEELDATISQIPGSEPIFLLGDFNAKVGSDHGAWPDCLGRFDVGKMNENGQRLLELCCYRKLCVSNTFFMTKPQHQVSWRHPRSGHWHQLDMVITRRAHLGSVLLTRSYHSADCDTDHSMVCSRVRLAPKKIHRPVGKSRPRINTARTTNPDLRSEFTNRMEEALKDHAATSIEERWQLIRDTTCRIAMSSLGKRERRNQDWFEAHLPEMKPVIAAKREALVNYKRDPSEKNLATLRTARSDAQRTARRCANIYWQNLCQNIQCCADSGNVKGMYEEMKKAFGPTVSKVAPLKSRDGEVIKDQAKQMERWVEHYQNLYSIENVVTRSALAGIPALPVMEELDLPPTKEELSKAIDSLARGKAPGQDGIPAEVIQCGKPALLGHLHELLCQCWEEGSVPKDMHDADIITLYKNKGVEATAIITGAYHCSALSETSSPSIFYNYNLSLSDFGSVFDIKSLLSCFRS
;
A
#
# COMPACT_ATOMS: atom_id res chain seq x y z
N MET A 1 4.29 -6.36 -10.51
CA MET A 1 4.15 -7.82 -10.65
C MET A 1 5.53 -8.39 -10.84
N ALA A 2 6.03 -9.18 -9.88
CA ALA A 2 6.99 -10.21 -10.24
C ALA A 2 6.15 -11.25 -10.97
N ILE A 3 6.28 -11.31 -12.29
CA ILE A 3 5.72 -12.41 -13.06
C ILE A 3 6.68 -13.57 -12.77
N PRO A 4 6.27 -14.63 -12.05
CA PRO A 4 7.12 -15.80 -11.93
C PRO A 4 7.36 -16.31 -13.37
N PRO A 5 8.62 -16.49 -13.79
CA PRO A 5 8.89 -17.03 -15.11
C PRO A 5 8.20 -18.39 -15.24
N SER A 6 7.53 -18.64 -16.36
CA SER A 6 6.81 -19.88 -16.66
C SER A 6 7.70 -21.13 -16.76
N ASN A 7 9.01 -20.97 -16.59
CA ASN A 7 10.05 -22.01 -16.56
C ASN A 7 10.82 -21.97 -15.23
N GLY A 8 10.13 -21.94 -14.08
CA GLY A 8 10.79 -21.91 -12.78
C GLY A 8 11.56 -23.19 -12.51
N SER A 9 12.87 -23.10 -12.25
CA SER A 9 13.64 -24.19 -11.66
C SER A 9 13.30 -24.29 -10.17
N GLU A 10 13.07 -25.50 -9.65
CA GLU A 10 12.83 -25.72 -8.21
C GLU A 10 13.99 -25.21 -7.33
N ARG A 11 15.16 -24.98 -7.94
CA ARG A 11 16.41 -24.63 -7.28
C ARG A 11 16.90 -23.22 -7.57
N ILE A 12 16.29 -22.49 -8.51
CA ILE A 12 16.74 -21.16 -8.93
C ILE A 12 15.56 -20.19 -8.99
N LEU A 13 15.63 -19.12 -8.21
CA LEU A 13 14.65 -18.04 -8.18
C LEU A 13 15.33 -16.72 -8.54
N THR A 14 14.71 -15.94 -9.44
CA THR A 14 15.24 -14.62 -9.83
C THR A 14 14.28 -13.50 -9.41
N LEU A 15 14.84 -12.42 -8.86
CA LEU A 15 14.15 -11.20 -8.47
C LEU A 15 14.87 -9.98 -9.05
N ASN A 16 14.13 -9.11 -9.73
CA ASN A 16 14.67 -7.89 -10.32
C ASN A 16 14.19 -6.66 -9.56
N LEU A 17 15.13 -5.88 -9.04
CA LEU A 17 14.88 -4.62 -8.33
C LEU A 17 15.17 -3.44 -9.27
N ALA A 18 14.19 -2.57 -9.46
CA ALA A 18 14.40 -1.33 -10.22
C ALA A 18 15.07 -0.26 -9.34
N THR A 19 16.23 0.22 -9.75
CA THR A 19 17.01 1.28 -9.08
C THR A 19 17.09 2.54 -9.94
N SER A 20 17.57 3.67 -9.39
CA SER A 20 17.70 4.92 -10.18
C SER A 20 18.81 4.80 -11.23
N THR A 21 19.72 3.86 -11.03
CA THR A 21 20.90 3.64 -11.87
C THR A 21 20.76 2.42 -12.79
N GLY A 22 19.62 1.71 -12.77
CA GLY A 22 19.39 0.51 -13.59
C GLY A 22 18.62 -0.57 -12.85
N LYS A 23 18.63 -1.80 -13.38
CA LYS A 23 18.11 -2.97 -12.66
C LYS A 23 19.22 -3.59 -11.81
N VAL A 24 18.84 -4.14 -10.66
CA VAL A 24 19.69 -5.00 -9.83
C VAL A 24 19.03 -6.36 -9.76
N ASN A 25 19.79 -7.40 -10.08
CA ASN A 25 19.28 -8.77 -10.20
C ASN A 25 19.74 -9.57 -8.97
N ILE A 26 18.78 -10.20 -8.29
CA ILE A 26 19.02 -11.09 -7.17
C ILE A 26 18.62 -12.49 -7.62
N ILE A 27 19.56 -13.43 -7.54
CA ILE A 27 19.31 -14.83 -7.86
C ILE A 27 19.47 -15.61 -6.56
N SER A 28 18.45 -16.37 -6.15
CA SER A 28 18.56 -17.35 -5.07
C SER A 28 18.77 -18.72 -5.70
N ALA A 29 19.78 -19.46 -5.24
CA ALA A 29 20.12 -20.77 -5.76
C ALA A 29 20.27 -21.80 -4.64
N TYR A 30 19.83 -23.03 -4.89
CA TYR A 30 20.03 -24.18 -4.01
C TYR A 30 20.64 -25.34 -4.79
N ALA A 31 21.96 -25.46 -4.77
CA ALA A 31 22.68 -26.42 -5.59
C ALA A 31 22.47 -27.86 -5.11
N PRO A 32 22.57 -28.87 -6.00
CA PRO A 32 22.57 -30.27 -5.62
C PRO A 32 23.71 -30.62 -4.64
N THR A 33 23.48 -31.60 -3.77
CA THR A 33 24.50 -32.07 -2.82
C THR A 33 25.63 -32.80 -3.53
N LEU A 34 26.78 -32.96 -2.86
CA LEU A 34 27.96 -33.63 -3.43
C LEU A 34 27.69 -35.06 -3.93
N HIS A 35 26.75 -35.77 -3.31
CA HIS A 35 26.38 -37.15 -3.64
C HIS A 35 25.30 -37.25 -4.74
N SER A 36 24.83 -36.11 -5.26
CA SER A 36 23.87 -36.11 -6.36
C SER A 36 24.52 -36.67 -7.63
N PRO A 37 23.76 -37.33 -8.53
CA PRO A 37 24.27 -37.77 -9.82
C PRO A 37 24.88 -36.61 -10.62
N GLN A 38 25.87 -36.92 -11.45
CA GLN A 38 26.63 -35.91 -12.18
C GLN A 38 25.72 -35.09 -13.11
N GLU A 39 24.77 -35.77 -13.75
CA GLU A 39 23.80 -35.18 -14.68
C GLU A 39 22.92 -34.13 -13.98
N ILE A 40 22.58 -34.36 -12.70
CA ILE A 40 21.79 -33.41 -11.91
C ILE A 40 22.62 -32.17 -11.56
N LYS A 41 23.91 -32.35 -11.25
CA LYS A 41 24.83 -31.23 -11.01
C LYS A 41 25.06 -30.43 -12.30
N ASP A 42 25.33 -31.10 -13.41
CA ASP A 42 25.57 -30.48 -14.72
C ASP A 42 24.37 -29.64 -15.14
N ARG A 43 23.18 -30.24 -15.13
CA ARG A 43 21.92 -29.53 -15.46
C ARG A 43 21.71 -28.30 -14.59
N PHE A 44 21.98 -28.38 -13.29
CA PHE A 44 21.85 -27.22 -12.39
C PHE A 44 22.80 -26.08 -12.77
N TYR A 45 24.08 -26.37 -13.03
CA TYR A 45 25.05 -25.34 -13.40
C TYR A 45 24.79 -24.78 -14.80
N GLU A 46 24.29 -25.57 -15.74
CA GLU A 46 23.82 -25.11 -17.05
C GLU A 46 22.61 -24.16 -16.93
N GLU A 47 21.61 -24.52 -16.11
CA GLU A 47 20.45 -23.66 -15.83
C GLU A 47 20.87 -22.34 -15.15
N LEU A 48 21.80 -22.41 -14.20
CA LEU A 48 22.32 -21.24 -13.50
C LEU A 48 23.11 -20.34 -14.45
N ASP A 49 23.94 -20.91 -15.32
CA ASP A 49 24.68 -20.21 -16.35
C ASP A 49 23.76 -19.52 -17.36
N ALA A 50 22.72 -20.22 -17.83
CA ALA A 50 21.70 -19.66 -18.70
C ALA A 50 20.95 -18.50 -18.03
N THR A 51 20.61 -18.62 -16.75
CA THR A 51 19.96 -17.56 -15.98
C THR A 51 20.85 -16.32 -15.87
N ILE A 52 22.14 -16.50 -15.59
CA ILE A 52 23.12 -15.41 -15.51
C ILE A 52 23.35 -14.77 -16.89
N SER A 53 23.31 -15.56 -17.97
CA SER A 53 23.49 -15.08 -19.35
C SER A 53 22.43 -14.10 -19.81
N GLN A 54 21.21 -14.26 -19.31
CA GLN A 54 20.09 -13.39 -19.66
C GLN A 54 20.23 -11.98 -19.06
N ILE A 55 21.13 -11.82 -18.08
CA ILE A 55 21.36 -10.54 -17.39
C ILE A 55 22.51 -9.80 -18.06
N PRO A 56 22.31 -8.54 -18.52
CA PRO A 56 23.37 -7.74 -19.12
C PRO A 56 24.61 -7.63 -18.23
N GLY A 57 25.80 -7.62 -18.84
CA GLY A 57 27.08 -7.54 -18.12
C GLY A 57 27.24 -6.26 -17.28
N SER A 58 26.58 -5.17 -17.68
CA SER A 58 26.56 -3.89 -16.96
C SER A 58 25.69 -3.92 -15.70
N GLU A 59 24.69 -4.80 -15.65
CA GLU A 59 23.76 -4.85 -14.52
C GLU A 59 24.35 -5.61 -13.32
N PRO A 60 24.20 -5.09 -12.09
CA PRO A 60 24.58 -5.81 -10.88
C PRO A 60 23.83 -7.13 -10.71
N ILE A 61 24.56 -8.13 -10.24
CA ILE A 61 24.04 -9.45 -9.85
C ILE A 61 24.46 -9.73 -8.41
N PHE A 62 23.51 -10.23 -7.61
CA PHE A 62 23.76 -10.85 -6.33
C PHE A 62 23.16 -12.25 -6.35
N LEU A 63 24.01 -13.25 -6.51
CA LEU A 63 23.67 -14.65 -6.43
C LEU A 63 23.85 -15.11 -4.97
N LEU A 64 22.80 -15.67 -4.38
CA LEU A 64 22.67 -15.99 -2.96
C LEU A 64 22.24 -17.44 -2.78
N GLY A 65 22.72 -18.12 -1.75
CA GLY A 65 22.13 -19.37 -1.28
C GLY A 65 23.15 -20.42 -0.92
N ASP A 66 22.67 -21.65 -0.76
CA ASP A 66 23.48 -22.82 -0.44
C ASP A 66 23.91 -23.53 -1.72
N PHE A 67 25.22 -23.47 -1.98
CA PHE A 67 25.83 -24.07 -3.17
C PHE A 67 26.31 -25.50 -2.94
N ASN A 68 26.16 -26.04 -1.72
CA ASN A 68 26.74 -27.34 -1.35
C ASN A 68 28.23 -27.45 -1.74
N ALA A 69 28.91 -26.32 -1.77
CA ALA A 69 30.22 -26.13 -2.37
C ALA A 69 31.18 -25.56 -1.34
N LYS A 70 32.40 -26.11 -1.30
CA LYS A 70 33.53 -25.54 -0.57
C LYS A 70 34.51 -25.06 -1.61
N VAL A 71 34.74 -23.76 -1.71
CA VAL A 71 35.63 -23.17 -2.72
C VAL A 71 37.09 -23.17 -2.27
N GLY A 72 37.33 -23.08 -0.96
CA GLY A 72 38.65 -23.25 -0.37
C GLY A 72 39.54 -22.00 -0.51
N SER A 73 40.71 -22.04 0.12
CA SER A 73 41.54 -20.85 0.33
C SER A 73 42.58 -20.55 -0.77
N ASP A 74 42.54 -21.26 -1.91
CA ASP A 74 43.54 -21.12 -2.99
C ASP A 74 43.23 -19.93 -3.92
N HIS A 75 43.37 -18.73 -3.36
CA HIS A 75 43.25 -17.48 -4.11
C HIS A 75 44.36 -17.29 -5.17
N GLY A 76 45.45 -18.07 -5.10
CA GLY A 76 46.51 -18.04 -6.10
C GLY A 76 46.07 -18.70 -7.40
N ALA A 77 45.35 -19.83 -7.30
CA ALA A 77 44.75 -20.50 -8.45
C ALA A 77 43.52 -19.76 -9.01
N TRP A 78 42.79 -19.02 -8.17
CA TRP A 78 41.54 -18.34 -8.56
C TRP A 78 41.51 -16.83 -8.21
N PRO A 79 42.46 -16.03 -8.70
CA PRO A 79 42.67 -14.65 -8.24
C PRO A 79 41.52 -13.69 -8.59
N ASP A 80 40.74 -14.00 -9.64
CA ASP A 80 39.60 -13.19 -10.06
C ASP A 80 38.31 -13.51 -9.28
N CYS A 81 38.20 -14.73 -8.73
CA CYS A 81 36.99 -15.24 -8.09
C CYS A 81 37.06 -15.17 -6.56
N LEU A 82 38.25 -15.36 -5.98
CA LEU A 82 38.47 -15.52 -4.55
C LEU A 82 39.26 -14.36 -3.94
N GLY A 83 38.89 -14.00 -2.72
CA GLY A 83 39.66 -13.16 -1.82
C GLY A 83 40.59 -13.97 -0.93
N ARG A 84 41.36 -13.26 -0.10
CA ARG A 84 42.44 -13.84 0.74
C ARG A 84 41.97 -14.52 2.03
N PHE A 85 40.69 -14.46 2.35
CA PHE A 85 40.16 -14.79 3.68
C PHE A 85 39.21 -15.99 3.70
N ASP A 86 39.26 -16.87 2.69
CA ASP A 86 38.44 -18.09 2.69
C ASP A 86 39.02 -19.22 3.53
N VAL A 87 38.22 -20.26 3.79
CA VAL A 87 38.54 -21.38 4.67
C VAL A 87 38.29 -22.75 4.03
N GLY A 88 39.11 -23.72 4.42
CA GLY A 88 38.91 -25.12 4.07
C GLY A 88 39.49 -25.54 2.72
N LYS A 89 39.23 -26.80 2.36
CA LYS A 89 39.69 -27.41 1.10
C LYS A 89 38.55 -27.47 0.08
N MET A 90 38.88 -27.13 -1.16
CA MET A 90 37.95 -27.20 -2.29
C MET A 90 37.36 -28.61 -2.44
N ASN A 91 36.06 -28.70 -2.72
CA ASN A 91 35.40 -29.94 -3.15
C ASN A 91 34.97 -29.85 -4.63
N GLU A 92 34.44 -30.94 -5.18
CA GLU A 92 34.02 -31.02 -6.58
C GLU A 92 32.97 -29.94 -6.96
N ASN A 93 31.96 -29.73 -6.12
CA ASN A 93 30.97 -28.66 -6.31
C ASN A 93 31.63 -27.25 -6.24
N GLY A 94 32.64 -27.09 -5.39
CA GLY A 94 33.46 -25.87 -5.30
C GLY A 94 34.19 -25.57 -6.59
N GLN A 95 34.80 -26.59 -7.19
CA GLN A 95 35.47 -26.45 -8.48
C GLN A 95 34.48 -26.01 -9.57
N ARG A 96 33.34 -26.69 -9.70
CA ARG A 96 32.28 -26.34 -10.67
C ARG A 96 31.78 -24.90 -10.50
N LEU A 97 31.58 -24.50 -9.24
CA LEU A 97 31.18 -23.13 -8.91
C LEU A 97 32.25 -22.10 -9.30
N LEU A 98 33.53 -22.39 -9.03
CA LEU A 98 34.63 -21.49 -9.37
C LEU A 98 34.88 -21.40 -10.88
N GLU A 99 34.73 -22.50 -11.62
CA GLU A 99 34.77 -22.52 -13.09
C GLU A 99 33.69 -21.61 -13.67
N LEU A 100 32.43 -21.74 -13.20
CA LEU A 100 31.34 -20.83 -13.58
C LEU A 100 31.66 -19.37 -13.20
N CYS A 101 32.18 -19.13 -11.98
CA CYS A 101 32.53 -17.80 -11.52
C CYS A 101 33.62 -17.18 -12.41
N CYS A 102 34.64 -17.95 -12.79
CA CYS A 102 35.72 -17.50 -13.64
C CYS A 102 35.18 -17.12 -15.03
N TYR A 103 34.39 -18.02 -15.63
CA TYR A 103 33.77 -17.80 -16.93
C TYR A 103 32.86 -16.56 -16.97
N ARG A 104 32.07 -16.32 -15.90
CA ARG A 104 31.13 -15.19 -15.79
C ARG A 104 31.69 -13.95 -15.10
N LYS A 105 32.98 -13.93 -14.76
CA LYS A 105 33.66 -12.84 -14.03
C LYS A 105 32.94 -12.49 -12.71
N LEU A 106 32.61 -13.52 -11.93
CA LEU A 106 31.97 -13.43 -10.62
C LEU A 106 32.98 -13.67 -9.49
N CYS A 107 32.67 -13.13 -8.32
CA CYS A 107 33.48 -13.22 -7.12
C CYS A 107 32.64 -13.72 -5.95
N VAL A 108 33.20 -14.62 -5.15
CA VAL A 108 32.59 -15.12 -3.91
C VAL A 108 32.87 -14.10 -2.79
N SER A 109 31.92 -13.21 -2.50
CA SER A 109 32.15 -12.05 -1.63
C SER A 109 32.48 -12.44 -0.19
N ASN A 110 32.06 -13.63 0.27
CA ASN A 110 32.43 -14.20 1.58
C ASN A 110 33.95 -14.20 1.82
N THR A 111 34.73 -14.35 0.75
CA THR A 111 36.19 -14.59 0.81
C THR A 111 37.03 -13.32 0.83
N PHE A 112 36.40 -12.14 0.65
CA PHE A 112 37.10 -10.84 0.52
C PHE A 112 37.22 -10.07 1.84
N PHE A 113 36.55 -10.49 2.91
CA PHE A 113 36.52 -9.76 4.18
C PHE A 113 37.20 -10.54 5.29
N MET A 114 38.14 -9.90 5.98
CA MET A 114 38.71 -10.42 7.22
C MET A 114 37.65 -10.36 8.32
N THR A 115 37.18 -11.52 8.77
CA THR A 115 36.19 -11.65 9.84
C THR A 115 36.66 -12.72 10.84
N LYS A 116 36.00 -12.81 12.00
CA LYS A 116 36.30 -13.89 12.97
C LYS A 116 35.97 -15.25 12.33
N PRO A 117 36.65 -16.35 12.66
CA PRO A 117 36.41 -17.67 12.03
C PRO A 117 34.94 -18.13 12.05
N GLN A 118 34.24 -17.90 13.17
CA GLN A 118 32.80 -18.20 13.29
C GLN A 118 31.91 -17.45 12.28
N HIS A 119 32.37 -16.31 11.75
CA HIS A 119 31.63 -15.48 10.79
C HIS A 119 31.92 -15.85 9.33
N GLN A 120 32.80 -16.82 9.08
CA GLN A 120 33.16 -17.29 7.73
C GLN A 120 32.43 -18.57 7.34
N VAL A 121 31.91 -19.31 8.32
CA VAL A 121 31.29 -20.62 8.14
C VAL A 121 29.79 -20.54 8.37
N SER A 122 29.01 -21.35 7.66
CA SER A 122 27.54 -21.29 7.68
C SER A 122 26.91 -22.59 8.16
N TRP A 123 27.53 -23.75 7.94
CA TRP A 123 26.94 -25.05 8.27
C TRP A 123 27.83 -25.88 9.16
N ARG A 124 27.24 -26.63 10.10
CA ARG A 124 27.97 -27.54 11.01
C ARG A 124 27.62 -28.98 10.69
N HIS A 125 28.63 -29.78 10.34
CA HIS A 125 28.44 -31.19 10.05
C HIS A 125 27.94 -31.95 11.29
N PRO A 126 26.84 -32.72 11.21
CA PRO A 126 26.15 -33.27 12.38
C PRO A 126 26.96 -34.32 13.15
N ARG A 127 27.78 -35.13 12.45
CA ARG A 127 28.61 -36.17 13.10
C ARG A 127 29.96 -35.64 13.58
N SER A 128 30.76 -35.06 12.68
CA SER A 128 32.10 -34.56 13.00
C SER A 128 32.11 -33.25 13.80
N GLY A 129 31.01 -32.50 13.82
CA GLY A 129 30.92 -31.21 14.51
C GLY A 129 31.73 -30.08 13.86
N HIS A 130 32.40 -30.35 12.72
CA HIS A 130 33.18 -29.35 11.98
C HIS A 130 32.28 -28.39 11.21
N TRP A 131 32.73 -27.13 11.13
CA TRP A 131 32.04 -26.09 10.40
C TRP A 131 32.58 -25.92 8.98
N HIS A 132 31.68 -25.65 8.05
CA HIS A 132 31.97 -25.43 6.63
C HIS A 132 31.25 -24.17 6.12
N GLN A 133 31.84 -23.53 5.10
CA GLN A 133 31.18 -22.49 4.33
C GLN A 133 30.50 -23.15 3.13
N LEU A 134 29.16 -23.19 3.13
CA LEU A 134 28.35 -23.73 2.02
C LEU A 134 27.44 -22.65 1.42
N ASP A 135 27.02 -21.70 2.27
CA ASP A 135 26.17 -20.58 1.90
C ASP A 135 27.03 -19.39 1.45
N MET A 136 26.82 -18.95 0.20
CA MET A 136 27.67 -17.94 -0.43
C MET A 136 26.84 -16.80 -1.00
N VAL A 137 27.48 -15.63 -1.01
CA VAL A 137 27.04 -14.46 -1.76
C VAL A 137 28.06 -14.20 -2.85
N ILE A 138 27.59 -14.19 -4.08
CA ILE A 138 28.40 -14.09 -5.29
C ILE A 138 27.94 -12.86 -6.08
N THR A 139 28.89 -12.05 -6.55
CA THR A 139 28.59 -10.85 -7.34
C THR A 139 29.57 -10.69 -8.49
N ARG A 140 29.26 -9.84 -9.48
CA ARG A 140 30.21 -9.54 -10.55
C ARG A 140 31.44 -8.85 -9.99
N ARG A 141 32.62 -9.16 -10.55
CA ARG A 141 33.89 -8.51 -10.21
C ARG A 141 33.80 -6.99 -10.26
N ALA A 142 33.17 -6.45 -11.31
CA ALA A 142 32.96 -5.02 -11.50
C ALA A 142 32.10 -4.36 -10.40
N HIS A 143 31.24 -5.13 -9.75
CA HIS A 143 30.31 -4.65 -8.73
C HIS A 143 30.74 -5.01 -7.30
N LEU A 144 31.87 -5.70 -7.13
CA LEU A 144 32.39 -6.08 -5.82
C LEU A 144 32.62 -4.87 -4.89
N GLY A 145 33.03 -3.73 -5.44
CA GLY A 145 33.21 -2.49 -4.66
C GLY A 145 31.92 -1.94 -4.02
N SER A 146 30.75 -2.42 -4.44
CA SER A 146 29.47 -2.11 -3.79
C SER A 146 29.21 -2.95 -2.54
N VAL A 147 29.90 -4.08 -2.37
CA VAL A 147 29.76 -4.97 -1.21
C VAL A 147 30.59 -4.41 -0.07
N LEU A 148 29.93 -4.12 1.06
CA LEU A 148 30.56 -3.53 2.24
C LEU A 148 31.04 -4.58 3.24
N LEU A 149 30.29 -5.68 3.38
CA LEU A 149 30.63 -6.78 4.29
C LEU A 149 29.74 -7.98 3.99
N THR A 150 30.34 -9.16 3.86
CA THR A 150 29.62 -10.45 3.85
C THR A 150 30.08 -11.27 5.03
N ARG A 151 29.14 -11.78 5.84
CA ARG A 151 29.45 -12.66 6.98
C ARG A 151 28.27 -13.50 7.46
N SER A 152 28.58 -14.59 8.15
CA SER A 152 27.63 -15.47 8.84
C SER A 152 27.26 -14.95 10.23
N TYR A 153 25.99 -15.15 10.59
CA TYR A 153 25.39 -14.78 11.88
C TYR A 153 24.94 -16.04 12.62
N HIS A 154 25.85 -16.65 13.37
CA HIS A 154 25.54 -17.82 14.19
C HIS A 154 24.56 -17.51 15.31
N SER A 155 24.38 -16.25 15.71
CA SER A 155 23.38 -15.84 16.70
C SER A 155 21.97 -15.69 16.12
N ALA A 156 21.81 -15.73 14.80
CA ALA A 156 20.49 -15.67 14.17
C ALA A 156 19.70 -16.93 14.52
N ASP A 157 18.45 -16.74 14.91
CA ASP A 157 17.54 -17.81 15.29
C ASP A 157 16.62 -18.11 14.12
N CYS A 158 17.10 -18.96 13.22
CA CYS A 158 16.41 -19.35 11.98
C CYS A 158 15.86 -20.79 12.04
N ASP A 159 16.04 -21.48 13.16
CA ASP A 159 15.62 -22.88 13.37
C ASP A 159 16.10 -23.85 12.26
N THR A 160 17.34 -23.67 11.81
CA THR A 160 18.03 -24.49 10.80
C THR A 160 19.41 -24.89 11.33
N ASP A 161 19.98 -25.94 10.76
CA ASP A 161 21.38 -26.36 10.90
C ASP A 161 22.38 -25.46 10.16
N HIS A 162 21.88 -24.54 9.31
CA HIS A 162 22.64 -23.47 8.70
C HIS A 162 22.55 -22.16 9.50
N SER A 163 23.59 -21.34 9.40
CA SER A 163 23.64 -19.99 9.94
C SER A 163 23.36 -18.98 8.83
N MET A 164 22.57 -17.97 9.14
CA MET A 164 22.23 -16.91 8.21
C MET A 164 23.49 -16.18 7.72
N VAL A 165 23.71 -16.14 6.41
CA VAL A 165 24.74 -15.32 5.78
C VAL A 165 24.10 -14.01 5.30
N CYS A 166 24.66 -12.87 5.72
CA CYS A 166 24.20 -11.57 5.23
C CYS A 166 25.31 -10.84 4.50
N SER A 167 24.96 -10.22 3.38
CA SER A 167 25.80 -9.28 2.66
C SER A 167 25.21 -7.88 2.72
N ARG A 168 25.99 -6.92 3.22
CA ARG A 168 25.63 -5.50 3.24
C ARG A 168 26.15 -4.86 1.96
N VAL A 169 25.25 -4.33 1.14
CA VAL A 169 25.57 -3.78 -0.18
C VAL A 169 25.12 -2.32 -0.29
N ARG A 170 25.89 -1.51 -1.02
CA ARG A 170 25.55 -0.12 -1.34
C ARG A 170 24.84 -0.08 -2.69
N LEU A 171 23.53 0.17 -2.67
CA LEU A 171 22.71 0.36 -3.87
C LEU A 171 22.17 1.79 -3.89
N ALA A 172 21.98 2.37 -5.07
CA ALA A 172 21.28 3.65 -5.26
C ALA A 172 19.83 3.37 -5.70
N PRO A 173 18.89 3.10 -4.76
CA PRO A 173 17.53 2.72 -5.12
C PRO A 173 16.81 3.85 -5.87
N LYS A 174 15.92 3.48 -6.80
CA LYS A 174 15.03 4.45 -7.43
C LYS A 174 14.12 4.92 -6.31
N LYS A 175 14.18 6.20 -5.96
CA LYS A 175 13.03 6.82 -5.30
C LYS A 175 11.91 6.73 -6.32
N ILE A 176 11.02 5.75 -6.15
CA ILE A 176 9.74 5.75 -6.83
C ILE A 176 9.04 6.97 -6.26
N HIS A 177 9.20 8.12 -6.93
CA HIS A 177 8.33 9.26 -6.75
C HIS A 177 6.96 8.80 -7.23
N ARG A 178 6.23 8.14 -6.33
CA ARG A 178 4.81 8.40 -6.30
C ARG A 178 4.74 9.88 -5.94
N PRO A 179 4.13 10.75 -6.76
CA PRO A 179 3.63 12.02 -6.25
C PRO A 179 2.55 11.65 -5.22
N VAL A 180 2.99 11.20 -4.05
CA VAL A 180 2.17 11.24 -2.86
C VAL A 180 2.24 12.72 -2.51
N GLY A 181 1.38 13.52 -3.14
CA GLY A 181 1.00 14.79 -2.54
C GLY A 181 0.75 14.50 -1.07
N LYS A 182 1.29 15.33 -0.16
CA LYS A 182 1.16 15.11 1.28
C LYS A 182 -0.32 14.82 1.57
N SER A 183 -0.65 13.55 1.79
CA SER A 183 -2.02 13.15 2.08
C SER A 183 -2.41 13.93 3.31
N ARG A 184 -3.43 14.79 3.19
CA ARG A 184 -3.97 15.48 4.36
C ARG A 184 -4.28 14.42 5.43
N PRO A 185 -3.84 14.63 6.69
CA PRO A 185 -4.17 13.70 7.76
C PRO A 185 -5.69 13.50 7.80
N ARG A 186 -6.15 12.25 7.84
CA ARG A 186 -7.59 11.97 7.92
C ARG A 186 -8.05 12.09 9.36
N ILE A 187 -9.14 12.81 9.61
CA ILE A 187 -9.77 12.91 10.93
C ILE A 187 -10.31 11.53 11.33
N ASN A 188 -10.18 11.16 12.61
CA ASN A 188 -10.73 9.92 13.14
C ASN A 188 -12.24 10.04 13.43
N THR A 189 -13.07 9.83 12.42
CA THR A 189 -14.54 9.93 12.55
C THR A 189 -15.15 8.91 13.52
N ALA A 190 -14.47 7.80 13.82
CA ALA A 190 -14.96 6.83 14.80
C ALA A 190 -15.03 7.41 16.23
N ARG A 191 -14.31 8.51 16.51
CA ARG A 191 -14.32 9.18 17.81
C ARG A 191 -15.48 10.16 18.00
N THR A 192 -16.27 10.44 16.95
CA THR A 192 -17.47 11.30 17.06
C THR A 192 -18.63 10.64 17.80
N THR A 193 -18.60 9.31 17.97
CA THR A 193 -19.57 8.56 18.78
C THR A 193 -19.31 8.67 20.28
N ASN A 194 -18.12 9.11 20.69
CA ASN A 194 -17.81 9.36 22.10
C ASN A 194 -18.41 10.71 22.55
N PRO A 195 -19.30 10.71 23.56
CA PRO A 195 -20.01 11.92 23.98
C PRO A 195 -19.10 13.00 24.59
N ASP A 196 -18.01 12.61 25.29
CA ASP A 196 -17.09 13.55 25.92
C ASP A 196 -16.28 14.31 24.87
N LEU A 197 -15.74 13.57 23.88
CA LEU A 197 -14.98 14.15 22.78
C LEU A 197 -15.86 15.01 21.87
N ARG A 198 -17.13 14.63 21.69
CA ARG A 198 -18.12 15.44 20.98
C ARG A 198 -18.36 16.77 21.68
N SER A 199 -18.56 16.74 23.00
CA SER A 199 -18.77 17.95 23.80
C SER A 199 -17.54 18.86 23.79
N GLU A 200 -16.34 18.29 23.95
CA GLU A 200 -15.08 19.04 23.84
C GLU A 200 -14.91 19.70 22.46
N PHE A 201 -15.20 18.96 21.39
CA PHE A 201 -15.15 19.47 20.02
C PHE A 201 -16.12 20.64 19.82
N THR A 202 -17.40 20.49 20.21
CA THR A 202 -18.41 21.53 20.05
C THR A 202 -18.06 22.80 20.83
N ASN A 203 -17.66 22.69 22.10
CA ASN A 203 -17.30 23.86 22.92
C ASN A 203 -16.12 24.64 22.33
N ARG A 204 -15.11 23.93 21.83
CA ARG A 204 -13.97 24.56 21.16
C ARG A 204 -14.35 25.22 19.84
N MET A 205 -15.27 24.61 19.09
CA MET A 205 -15.78 25.17 17.84
C MET A 205 -16.57 26.46 18.10
N GLU A 206 -17.45 26.47 19.10
CA GLU A 206 -18.20 27.66 19.48
C GLU A 206 -17.26 28.80 19.89
N GLU A 207 -16.25 28.52 20.71
CA GLU A 207 -15.28 29.54 21.12
C GLU A 207 -14.45 30.07 19.95
N ALA A 208 -14.01 29.20 19.04
CA ALA A 208 -13.12 29.59 17.94
C ALA A 208 -13.82 30.32 16.80
N LEU A 209 -15.15 30.29 16.74
CA LEU A 209 -15.93 30.98 15.71
C LEU A 209 -16.65 32.25 16.23
N LYS A 210 -16.48 32.59 17.52
CA LYS A 210 -16.94 33.87 18.07
C LYS A 210 -16.20 35.05 17.42
N ASP A 211 -16.95 36.10 17.11
CA ASP A 211 -16.44 37.42 16.69
C ASP A 211 -15.50 37.43 15.47
N HIS A 212 -15.93 36.83 14.36
CA HIS A 212 -15.19 36.88 13.10
C HIS A 212 -16.01 37.54 11.98
N ALA A 213 -15.67 38.79 11.68
CA ALA A 213 -16.17 39.49 10.50
C ALA A 213 -15.32 39.12 9.28
N ALA A 214 -15.76 38.13 8.51
CA ALA A 214 -15.16 37.85 7.21
C ALA A 214 -15.74 38.81 6.16
N THR A 215 -14.88 39.34 5.29
CA THR A 215 -15.23 40.36 4.29
C THR A 215 -15.66 39.78 2.94
N SER A 216 -15.41 38.49 2.69
CA SER A 216 -15.81 37.79 1.46
C SER A 216 -16.29 36.36 1.72
N ILE A 217 -17.05 35.80 0.77
CA ILE A 217 -17.50 34.40 0.77
C ILE A 217 -16.31 33.42 0.94
N GLU A 218 -15.24 33.67 0.20
CA GLU A 218 -14.06 32.79 0.21
C GLU A 218 -13.33 32.85 1.56
N GLU A 219 -13.08 34.02 2.13
CA GLU A 219 -12.46 34.16 3.45
C GLU A 219 -13.32 33.54 4.56
N ARG A 220 -14.64 33.71 4.49
CA ARG A 220 -15.60 33.11 5.43
C ARG A 220 -15.54 31.59 5.36
N TRP A 221 -15.53 31.02 4.16
CA TRP A 221 -15.41 29.58 3.99
C TRP A 221 -14.07 29.05 4.48
N GLN A 222 -12.96 29.69 4.12
CA GLN A 222 -11.62 29.28 4.55
C GLN A 222 -11.50 29.27 6.07
N LEU A 223 -12.06 30.29 6.74
CA LEU A 223 -12.11 30.36 8.19
C LEU A 223 -12.88 29.18 8.79
N ILE A 224 -14.11 28.92 8.32
CA ILE A 224 -14.95 27.81 8.79
C ILE A 224 -14.23 26.48 8.56
N ARG A 225 -13.71 26.26 7.34
CA ARG A 225 -13.06 25.03 6.91
C ARG A 225 -11.81 24.73 7.73
N ASP A 226 -10.90 25.70 7.83
CA ASP A 226 -9.60 25.53 8.47
C ASP A 226 -9.74 25.41 9.98
N THR A 227 -10.66 26.17 10.59
CA THR A 227 -11.00 26.05 12.02
C THR A 227 -11.61 24.68 12.33
N THR A 228 -12.57 24.23 11.53
CA THR A 228 -13.18 22.90 11.66
C THR A 228 -12.13 21.80 11.56
N CYS A 229 -11.28 21.83 10.53
CA CYS A 229 -10.22 20.84 10.34
C CYS A 229 -9.23 20.83 11.52
N ARG A 230 -8.78 22.00 11.97
CA ARG A 230 -7.81 22.14 13.07
C ARG A 230 -8.36 21.59 14.38
N ILE A 231 -9.58 21.98 14.75
CA ILE A 231 -10.20 21.57 16.02
C ILE A 231 -10.63 20.11 15.96
N ALA A 232 -11.14 19.63 14.83
CA ALA A 232 -11.46 18.22 14.66
C ALA A 232 -10.20 17.35 14.77
N MET A 233 -9.06 17.79 14.21
CA MET A 233 -7.80 17.06 14.33
C MET A 233 -7.26 17.03 15.77
N SER A 234 -7.39 18.11 16.54
CA SER A 234 -6.90 18.15 17.92
C SER A 234 -7.81 17.39 18.89
N SER A 235 -9.14 17.52 18.77
CA SER A 235 -10.10 16.87 19.66
C SER A 235 -10.37 15.40 19.27
N LEU A 236 -10.61 15.12 17.98
CA LEU A 236 -10.94 13.77 17.51
C LEU A 236 -9.69 12.98 17.09
N GLY A 237 -8.55 13.64 16.87
CA GLY A 237 -7.30 12.98 16.54
C GLY A 237 -7.20 12.48 15.10
N LYS A 238 -6.00 12.04 14.74
CA LYS A 238 -5.68 11.49 13.43
C LYS A 238 -6.11 10.03 13.32
N ARG A 239 -6.71 9.66 12.19
CA ARG A 239 -6.98 8.26 11.84
C ARG A 239 -5.66 7.55 11.57
N GLU A 240 -5.35 6.56 12.40
CA GLU A 240 -4.20 5.69 12.22
C GLU A 240 -4.49 4.60 11.19
N ARG A 241 -3.49 4.31 10.36
CA ARG A 241 -3.54 3.14 9.47
C ARG A 241 -3.19 1.91 10.30
N ARG A 242 -4.20 1.15 10.69
CA ARG A 242 -4.01 -0.16 11.32
C ARG A 242 -4.16 -1.23 10.25
N ASN A 243 -3.06 -1.89 9.91
CA ASN A 243 -3.07 -3.14 9.18
C ASN A 243 -2.30 -4.16 10.01
N GLN A 244 -2.80 -4.39 11.23
CA GLN A 244 -2.20 -5.35 12.15
C GLN A 244 -2.43 -6.74 11.60
N ASP A 245 -1.34 -7.41 11.23
CA ASP A 245 -1.40 -8.84 10.97
C ASP A 245 -1.59 -9.61 12.30
N TRP A 246 -1.79 -10.92 12.19
CA TRP A 246 -1.99 -11.77 13.38
C TRP A 246 -0.81 -11.67 14.36
N PHE A 247 0.40 -11.39 13.88
CA PHE A 247 1.60 -11.34 14.72
C PHE A 247 1.65 -10.04 15.53
N GLU A 248 1.37 -8.89 14.89
CA GLU A 248 1.27 -7.60 15.57
C GLU A 248 0.13 -7.59 16.58
N ALA A 249 -1.03 -8.16 16.24
CA ALA A 249 -2.20 -8.23 17.12
C ALA A 249 -1.91 -9.04 18.40
N HIS A 250 -1.07 -10.07 18.30
CA HIS A 250 -0.70 -10.94 19.42
C HIS A 250 0.75 -10.75 19.90
N LEU A 251 1.37 -9.61 19.60
CA LEU A 251 2.75 -9.33 19.99
C LEU A 251 3.00 -9.44 21.51
N PRO A 252 2.08 -9.02 22.41
CA PRO A 252 2.23 -9.21 23.85
C PRO A 252 2.36 -10.69 24.28
N GLU A 253 1.68 -11.62 23.59
CA GLU A 253 1.79 -13.06 23.84
C GLU A 253 3.03 -13.68 23.17
N MET A 254 3.38 -13.21 21.97
CA MET A 254 4.49 -13.74 21.18
C MET A 254 5.87 -13.31 21.71
N LYS A 255 6.00 -12.08 22.21
CA LYS A 255 7.27 -11.52 22.68
C LYS A 255 7.93 -12.35 23.79
N PRO A 256 7.24 -12.77 24.88
CA PRO A 256 7.89 -13.55 25.94
C PRO A 256 8.35 -14.92 25.45
N VAL A 257 7.56 -15.63 24.64
CA VAL A 257 7.95 -16.97 24.14
C VAL A 257 9.10 -16.90 23.13
N ILE A 258 9.17 -15.83 22.32
CA ILE A 258 10.32 -15.58 21.44
C ILE A 258 11.58 -15.26 22.26
N ALA A 259 11.46 -14.45 23.31
CA ALA A 259 12.58 -14.13 24.19
C ALA A 259 13.12 -15.38 24.89
N ALA A 260 12.23 -16.20 25.46
CA ALA A 260 12.59 -17.48 26.10
C ALA A 260 13.25 -18.44 25.10
N LYS A 261 12.74 -18.55 23.87
CA LYS A 261 13.34 -19.38 22.81
C LYS A 261 14.77 -18.91 22.48
N ARG A 262 14.98 -17.60 22.36
CA ARG A 262 16.30 -17.01 22.08
C ARG A 262 17.28 -17.24 23.24
N GLU A 263 16.83 -17.06 24.48
CA GLU A 263 17.64 -17.30 25.67
C GLU A 263 18.06 -18.77 25.77
N ALA A 264 17.11 -19.70 25.60
CA ALA A 264 17.41 -21.13 25.60
C ALA A 264 18.40 -21.51 24.48
N LEU A 265 18.32 -20.88 23.30
CA LEU A 265 19.25 -21.09 22.20
C LEU A 265 20.66 -20.61 22.55
N VAL A 266 20.78 -19.46 23.21
CA VAL A 266 22.08 -18.93 23.68
C VAL A 266 22.69 -19.86 24.73
N ASN A 267 21.89 -20.33 25.69
CA ASN A 267 22.35 -21.25 26.74
C ASN A 267 22.82 -22.59 26.16
N TYR A 268 22.06 -23.19 25.24
CA TYR A 268 22.47 -24.40 24.53
C TYR A 268 23.75 -24.22 23.70
N LYS A 269 23.92 -23.06 23.05
CA LYS A 269 25.16 -22.76 22.31
C LYS A 269 26.38 -22.60 23.22
N ARG A 270 26.18 -22.09 24.44
CA ARG A 270 27.24 -21.94 25.45
C ARG A 270 27.61 -23.28 26.09
N ASP A 271 26.62 -24.11 26.39
CA ASP A 271 26.79 -25.44 26.97
C ASP A 271 25.82 -26.43 26.26
N PRO A 272 26.31 -27.21 25.28
CA PRO A 272 25.52 -28.20 24.54
C PRO A 272 25.19 -29.47 25.35
N SER A 273 24.64 -29.33 26.55
CA SER A 273 24.21 -30.45 27.40
C SER A 273 22.80 -30.93 27.06
N GLU A 274 22.47 -32.19 27.36
CA GLU A 274 21.12 -32.76 27.13
C GLU A 274 20.05 -31.96 27.88
N LYS A 275 20.38 -31.43 29.06
CA LYS A 275 19.51 -30.53 29.82
C LYS A 275 19.17 -29.27 29.03
N ASN A 276 20.18 -28.57 28.50
CA ASN A 276 19.96 -27.34 27.74
C ASN A 276 19.27 -27.63 26.40
N LEU A 277 19.54 -28.78 25.78
CA LEU A 277 18.83 -29.23 24.60
C LEU A 277 17.34 -29.47 24.88
N ALA A 278 17.01 -30.11 26.00
CA ALA A 278 15.64 -30.31 26.44
C ALA A 278 14.93 -28.97 26.70
N THR A 279 15.59 -28.03 27.39
CA THR A 279 15.05 -26.67 27.60
C THR A 279 14.80 -25.94 26.28
N LEU A 280 15.72 -26.02 25.32
CA LEU A 280 15.55 -25.43 24.00
C LEU A 280 14.39 -26.07 23.22
N ARG A 281 14.25 -27.40 23.27
CA ARG A 281 13.13 -28.12 22.64
C ARG A 281 11.78 -27.68 23.22
N THR A 282 11.68 -27.54 24.55
CA THR A 282 10.47 -27.06 25.22
C THR A 282 10.15 -25.62 24.79
N ALA A 283 11.12 -24.70 24.87
CA ALA A 283 10.90 -23.30 24.48
C ALA A 283 10.52 -23.15 22.99
N ARG A 284 11.07 -23.98 22.10
CA ARG A 284 10.67 -24.06 20.69
C ARG A 284 9.22 -24.52 20.52
N SER A 285 8.84 -25.59 21.22
CA SER A 285 7.48 -26.11 21.22
C SER A 285 6.48 -25.06 21.72
N ASP A 286 6.82 -24.35 22.79
CA ASP A 286 6.00 -23.28 23.36
C ASP A 286 5.83 -22.10 22.41
N ALA A 287 6.91 -21.64 21.78
CA ALA A 287 6.85 -20.57 20.79
C ALA A 287 6.00 -20.99 19.58
N GLN A 288 6.17 -22.21 19.07
CA GLN A 288 5.40 -22.73 17.93
C GLN A 288 3.92 -22.89 18.26
N ARG A 289 3.61 -23.46 19.43
CA ARG A 289 2.23 -23.63 19.93
C ARG A 289 1.54 -22.28 20.11
N THR A 290 2.24 -21.31 20.71
CA THR A 290 1.73 -19.95 20.88
C THR A 290 1.49 -19.28 19.54
N ALA A 291 2.44 -19.36 18.60
CA ALA A 291 2.27 -18.81 17.25
C ALA A 291 1.04 -19.39 16.54
N ARG A 292 0.88 -20.71 16.55
CA ARG A 292 -0.29 -21.39 15.95
C ARG A 292 -1.59 -20.96 16.62
N ARG A 293 -1.61 -20.89 17.96
CA ARG A 293 -2.78 -20.46 18.72
C ARG A 293 -3.17 -19.03 18.40
N CYS A 294 -2.21 -18.09 18.45
CA CYS A 294 -2.44 -16.68 18.14
C CYS A 294 -2.92 -16.48 16.69
N ALA A 295 -2.29 -17.15 15.73
CA ALA A 295 -2.73 -17.13 14.34
C ALA A 295 -4.17 -17.66 14.20
N ASN A 296 -4.48 -18.81 14.82
CA ASN A 296 -5.82 -19.40 14.77
C ASN A 296 -6.88 -18.49 15.42
N ILE A 297 -6.61 -17.95 16.60
CA ILE A 297 -7.53 -17.03 17.30
C ILE A 297 -7.79 -15.81 16.43
N TYR A 298 -6.74 -15.21 15.85
CA TYR A 298 -6.89 -14.07 14.96
C TYR A 298 -7.79 -14.39 13.76
N TRP A 299 -7.51 -15.49 13.05
CA TRP A 299 -8.29 -15.89 11.87
C TRP A 299 -9.72 -16.28 12.22
N GLN A 300 -9.94 -16.97 13.33
CA GLN A 300 -11.29 -17.31 13.82
C GLN A 300 -12.09 -16.05 14.15
N ASN A 301 -11.49 -15.11 14.90
CA ASN A 301 -12.14 -13.83 15.21
C ASN A 301 -12.42 -13.01 13.96
N LEU A 302 -11.50 -13.00 12.99
CA LEU A 302 -11.69 -12.30 11.74
C LEU A 302 -12.84 -12.89 10.92
N CYS A 303 -12.91 -14.23 10.81
CA CYS A 303 -14.03 -14.91 10.16
C CYS A 303 -15.36 -14.65 10.87
N GLN A 304 -15.37 -14.70 12.21
CA GLN A 304 -16.57 -14.42 13.00
C GLN A 304 -17.04 -12.97 12.80
N ASN A 305 -16.13 -12.00 12.77
CA ASN A 305 -16.46 -10.60 12.52
C ASN A 305 -17.02 -10.38 11.11
N ILE A 306 -16.45 -11.05 10.09
CA ILE A 306 -16.98 -11.04 8.72
C ILE A 306 -18.41 -11.60 8.71
N GLN A 307 -18.64 -12.73 9.36
CA GLN A 307 -19.96 -13.36 9.43
C GLN A 307 -20.98 -12.47 10.16
N CYS A 308 -20.63 -11.92 11.33
CA CYS A 308 -21.51 -11.00 12.06
C CYS A 308 -21.85 -9.74 11.23
N CYS A 309 -20.91 -9.22 10.46
CA CYS A 309 -21.19 -8.10 9.54
C CYS A 309 -22.14 -8.51 8.41
N ALA A 310 -21.99 -9.73 7.87
CA ALA A 310 -22.91 -10.25 6.86
C ALA A 310 -24.32 -10.44 7.42
N ASP A 311 -24.43 -11.08 8.59
CA ASP A 311 -25.71 -11.39 9.26
C ASP A 311 -26.47 -10.13 9.66
N SER A 312 -25.76 -9.07 10.04
CA SER A 312 -26.33 -7.76 10.39
C SER A 312 -26.63 -6.86 9.17
N GLY A 313 -26.35 -7.32 7.95
CA GLY A 313 -26.49 -6.51 6.73
C GLY A 313 -25.46 -5.37 6.61
N ASN A 314 -24.42 -5.35 7.46
CA ASN A 314 -23.35 -4.36 7.42
C ASN A 314 -22.31 -4.70 6.33
N VAL A 315 -22.70 -4.47 5.06
CA VAL A 315 -21.86 -4.73 3.88
C VAL A 315 -20.51 -3.99 3.95
N LYS A 316 -20.50 -2.77 4.49
CA LYS A 316 -19.26 -1.98 4.65
C LYS A 316 -18.29 -2.64 5.62
N GLY A 317 -18.76 -3.02 6.81
CA GLY A 317 -17.95 -3.71 7.81
C GLY A 317 -17.41 -5.03 7.29
N MET A 318 -18.25 -5.81 6.60
CA MET A 318 -17.85 -7.07 5.96
C MET A 318 -16.67 -6.86 4.99
N TYR A 319 -16.77 -5.86 4.11
CA TYR A 319 -15.70 -5.55 3.14
C TYR A 319 -14.42 -5.02 3.79
N GLU A 320 -14.53 -4.25 4.88
CA GLU A 320 -13.38 -3.78 5.66
C GLU A 320 -12.62 -4.94 6.31
N GLU A 321 -13.32 -5.92 6.89
CA GLU A 321 -12.69 -7.12 7.47
C GLU A 321 -12.10 -8.03 6.38
N MET A 322 -12.79 -8.24 5.25
CA MET A 322 -12.24 -8.99 4.11
C MET A 322 -10.95 -8.35 3.57
N LYS A 323 -10.88 -7.02 3.54
CA LYS A 323 -9.64 -6.32 3.16
C LYS A 323 -8.48 -6.60 4.10
N LYS A 324 -8.73 -6.77 5.41
CA LYS A 324 -7.69 -7.19 6.36
C LYS A 324 -7.23 -8.60 6.04
N ALA A 325 -8.16 -9.52 5.76
CA ALA A 325 -7.86 -10.91 5.41
C ALA A 325 -7.00 -11.05 4.14
N PHE A 326 -7.37 -10.32 3.07
CA PHE A 326 -6.62 -10.36 1.80
C PHE A 326 -5.33 -9.54 1.82
N GLY A 327 -5.17 -8.67 2.83
CA GLY A 327 -4.01 -7.79 2.94
C GLY A 327 -3.98 -6.67 1.90
N PRO A 328 -2.80 -6.06 1.69
CA PRO A 328 -2.66 -4.89 0.81
C PRO A 328 -3.09 -5.22 -0.62
N THR A 329 -4.13 -4.54 -1.11
CA THR A 329 -4.53 -4.66 -2.51
C THR A 329 -3.43 -4.11 -3.41
N VAL A 330 -2.94 -4.95 -4.33
CA VAL A 330 -2.06 -4.48 -5.40
C VAL A 330 -2.88 -3.56 -6.30
N SER A 331 -2.58 -2.26 -6.29
CA SER A 331 -3.16 -1.33 -7.25
C SER A 331 -2.74 -1.78 -8.65
N LYS A 332 -3.70 -2.30 -9.41
CA LYS A 332 -3.53 -2.56 -10.84
C LYS A 332 -3.59 -1.21 -11.52
N VAL A 333 -2.45 -0.73 -12.01
CA VAL A 333 -2.42 0.41 -12.91
C VAL A 333 -2.86 -0.13 -14.27
N ALA A 334 -4.13 0.13 -14.64
CA ALA A 334 -4.57 -0.11 -16.00
C ALA A 334 -3.98 1.01 -16.88
N PRO A 335 -3.21 0.69 -17.92
CA PRO A 335 -2.71 1.70 -18.83
C PRO A 335 -3.88 2.38 -19.55
N LEU A 336 -3.88 3.72 -19.61
CA LEU A 336 -4.82 4.46 -20.44
C LEU A 336 -4.53 4.17 -21.91
N LYS A 337 -5.56 3.87 -22.70
CA LYS A 337 -5.43 3.58 -24.13
C LYS A 337 -5.96 4.73 -24.99
N SER A 338 -5.36 4.91 -26.16
CA SER A 338 -5.92 5.73 -27.23
C SER A 338 -7.19 5.09 -27.78
N ARG A 339 -7.92 5.83 -28.63
CA ARG A 339 -9.07 5.30 -29.36
C ARG A 339 -8.72 4.07 -30.19
N ASP A 340 -7.51 4.03 -30.73
CA ASP A 340 -7.02 2.94 -31.59
C ASP A 340 -6.47 1.74 -30.78
N GLY A 341 -6.57 1.79 -29.44
CA GLY A 341 -6.17 0.70 -28.56
C GLY A 341 -4.70 0.72 -28.10
N GLU A 342 -3.95 1.76 -28.44
CA GLU A 342 -2.53 1.90 -28.06
C GLU A 342 -2.35 2.46 -26.65
N VAL A 343 -1.36 1.95 -25.92
CA VAL A 343 -1.11 2.37 -24.53
C VAL A 343 -0.41 3.74 -24.49
N ILE A 344 -1.08 4.73 -23.87
CA ILE A 344 -0.56 6.08 -23.67
C ILE A 344 0.26 6.12 -22.38
N LYS A 345 1.58 6.31 -22.52
CA LYS A 345 2.51 6.44 -21.38
C LYS A 345 2.81 7.88 -20.98
N ASP A 346 2.64 8.81 -21.93
CA ASP A 346 2.94 10.22 -21.73
C ASP A 346 1.82 10.95 -20.98
N GLN A 347 2.16 11.77 -19.99
CA GLN A 347 1.19 12.42 -19.12
C GLN A 347 0.37 13.51 -19.85
N ALA A 348 0.99 14.27 -20.76
CA ALA A 348 0.28 15.30 -21.51
C ALA A 348 -0.74 14.65 -22.46
N LYS A 349 -0.34 13.59 -23.16
CA LYS A 349 -1.23 12.80 -24.00
C LYS A 349 -2.34 12.10 -23.21
N GLN A 350 -2.06 11.69 -21.97
CA GLN A 350 -3.10 11.16 -21.09
C GLN A 350 -4.15 12.24 -20.76
N MET A 351 -3.72 13.47 -20.47
CA MET A 351 -4.64 14.59 -20.24
C MET A 351 -5.46 14.94 -21.48
N GLU A 352 -4.83 15.01 -22.65
CA GLU A 352 -5.53 15.22 -23.93
C GLU A 352 -6.58 14.14 -24.18
N ARG A 353 -6.24 12.87 -23.90
CA ARG A 353 -7.18 11.75 -24.01
C ARG A 353 -8.38 11.90 -23.08
N TRP A 354 -8.18 12.44 -21.87
CA TRP A 354 -9.28 12.74 -20.95
C TRP A 354 -10.16 13.89 -21.45
N VAL A 355 -9.55 14.96 -21.96
CA VAL A 355 -10.28 16.09 -22.56
C VAL A 355 -11.15 15.60 -23.72
N GLU A 356 -10.58 14.84 -24.64
CA GLU A 356 -11.30 14.24 -25.77
C GLU A 356 -12.48 13.36 -25.32
N HIS A 357 -12.28 12.51 -24.30
CA HIS A 357 -13.35 11.65 -23.79
C HIS A 357 -14.52 12.45 -23.21
N TYR A 358 -14.24 13.43 -22.36
CA TYR A 358 -15.29 14.23 -21.72
C TYR A 358 -15.97 15.20 -22.68
N GLN A 359 -15.24 15.79 -23.61
CA GLN A 359 -15.84 16.58 -24.69
C GLN A 359 -16.87 15.73 -25.45
N ASN A 360 -16.49 14.54 -25.93
CA ASN A 360 -17.42 13.65 -26.62
C ASN A 360 -18.61 13.24 -25.75
N LEU A 361 -18.41 12.98 -24.45
CA LEU A 361 -19.47 12.60 -23.53
C LEU A 361 -20.51 13.72 -23.35
N TYR A 362 -20.07 14.98 -23.26
CA TYR A 362 -20.93 16.13 -23.02
C TYR A 362 -21.40 16.85 -24.30
N SER A 363 -20.80 16.55 -25.46
CA SER A 363 -21.23 17.06 -26.77
C SER A 363 -22.42 16.31 -27.35
N ILE A 364 -22.98 15.32 -26.64
CA ILE A 364 -24.19 14.60 -27.08
C ILE A 364 -25.39 15.53 -26.91
N GLU A 365 -25.85 16.13 -28.01
CA GLU A 365 -27.12 16.86 -28.04
C GLU A 365 -28.29 15.87 -27.94
N ASN A 366 -28.94 15.84 -26.78
CA ASN A 366 -30.22 15.15 -26.65
C ASN A 366 -31.30 15.96 -27.36
N VAL A 367 -31.67 15.54 -28.57
CA VAL A 367 -32.77 16.16 -29.32
C VAL A 367 -34.10 15.78 -28.65
N VAL A 368 -34.59 16.66 -27.78
CA VAL A 368 -35.92 16.51 -27.20
C VAL A 368 -36.95 17.05 -28.19
N THR A 369 -37.82 16.18 -28.70
CA THR A 369 -38.91 16.57 -29.60
C THR A 369 -39.88 17.53 -28.91
N ARG A 370 -40.37 18.57 -29.61
CA ARG A 370 -41.36 19.52 -29.07
C ARG A 370 -42.64 18.83 -28.57
N SER A 371 -43.03 17.69 -29.15
CA SER A 371 -44.14 16.86 -28.66
C SER A 371 -43.88 16.26 -27.28
N ALA A 372 -42.64 15.88 -26.97
CA ALA A 372 -42.24 15.41 -25.65
C ALA A 372 -42.29 16.55 -24.62
N LEU A 373 -41.83 17.75 -24.98
CA LEU A 373 -41.93 18.94 -24.13
C LEU A 373 -43.39 19.36 -23.90
N ALA A 374 -44.23 19.30 -24.93
CA ALA A 374 -45.66 19.64 -24.82
C ALA A 374 -46.46 18.60 -24.02
N GLY A 375 -45.96 17.37 -23.89
CA GLY A 375 -46.57 16.32 -23.07
C GLY A 375 -46.22 16.41 -21.58
N ILE A 376 -45.29 17.29 -21.20
CA ILE A 376 -44.93 17.53 -19.80
C ILE A 376 -45.97 18.49 -19.18
N PRO A 377 -46.71 18.06 -18.15
CA PRO A 377 -47.66 18.94 -17.47
C PRO A 377 -46.90 20.10 -16.81
N ALA A 378 -47.36 21.32 -17.05
CA ALA A 378 -46.84 22.50 -16.37
C ALA A 378 -47.21 22.42 -14.88
N LEU A 379 -46.20 22.25 -14.03
CA LEU A 379 -46.39 22.30 -12.58
C LEU A 379 -46.58 23.77 -12.14
N PRO A 380 -47.32 24.02 -11.06
CA PRO A 380 -47.42 25.35 -10.47
C PRO A 380 -46.04 25.93 -10.20
N VAL A 381 -45.86 27.23 -10.45
CA VAL A 381 -44.63 27.94 -10.09
C VAL A 381 -44.53 27.94 -8.56
N MET A 382 -43.47 27.36 -8.03
CA MET A 382 -43.19 27.38 -6.60
C MET A 382 -42.40 28.65 -6.26
N GLU A 383 -43.11 29.77 -6.08
CA GLU A 383 -42.49 31.07 -5.71
C GLU A 383 -41.66 30.98 -4.43
N GLU A 384 -41.97 30.01 -3.58
CA GLU A 384 -41.21 29.70 -2.37
C GLU A 384 -39.73 29.46 -2.70
N LEU A 385 -39.40 28.85 -3.85
CA LEU A 385 -38.04 28.49 -4.30
C LEU A 385 -37.09 29.69 -4.41
N ASP A 386 -37.61 30.88 -4.69
CA ASP A 386 -36.80 32.10 -4.85
C ASP A 386 -36.42 32.75 -3.51
N LEU A 387 -36.99 32.26 -2.40
CA LEU A 387 -36.66 32.75 -1.07
C LEU A 387 -35.30 32.20 -0.58
N PRO A 388 -34.50 33.01 0.14
CA PRO A 388 -33.25 32.56 0.74
C PRO A 388 -33.43 31.31 1.62
N PRO A 389 -32.45 30.38 1.60
CA PRO A 389 -32.42 29.19 2.45
C PRO A 389 -32.65 29.51 3.93
N THR A 390 -33.52 28.75 4.60
CA THR A 390 -33.77 28.88 6.05
C THR A 390 -32.77 28.07 6.88
N LYS A 391 -32.62 28.44 8.16
CA LYS A 391 -31.74 27.75 9.10
C LYS A 391 -32.27 26.34 9.44
N GLU A 392 -33.58 26.16 9.44
CA GLU A 392 -34.26 24.88 9.68
C GLU A 392 -34.04 23.90 8.54
N GLU A 393 -34.12 24.36 7.29
CA GLU A 393 -33.81 23.55 6.11
C GLU A 393 -32.33 23.13 6.12
N LEU A 394 -31.41 24.06 6.43
CA LEU A 394 -29.97 23.75 6.59
C LEU A 394 -29.75 22.70 7.69
N SER A 395 -30.44 22.86 8.82
CA SER A 395 -30.38 21.95 9.96
C SER A 395 -30.80 20.53 9.57
N LYS A 396 -31.91 20.38 8.84
CA LYS A 396 -32.40 19.08 8.34
C LYS A 396 -31.42 18.45 7.34
N ALA A 397 -30.85 19.27 6.45
CA ALA A 397 -29.89 18.80 5.46
C ALA A 397 -28.56 18.34 6.10
N ILE A 398 -28.11 18.96 7.20
CA ILE A 398 -26.96 18.45 7.96
C ILE A 398 -27.27 17.09 8.59
N ASP A 399 -28.49 16.90 9.10
CA ASP A 399 -28.90 15.64 9.72
C ASP A 399 -29.02 14.50 8.70
N SER A 400 -29.40 14.81 7.45
CA SER A 400 -29.52 13.82 6.37
C SER A 400 -28.18 13.40 5.75
N LEU A 401 -27.05 14.03 6.13
CA LEU A 401 -25.74 13.68 5.57
C LEU A 401 -25.36 12.21 5.81
N ALA A 402 -25.02 11.52 4.73
CA ALA A 402 -24.60 10.12 4.78
C ALA A 402 -23.23 9.96 5.46
N ARG A 403 -23.19 9.13 6.51
CA ARG A 403 -21.96 8.82 7.25
C ARG A 403 -21.05 7.86 6.47
N GLY A 404 -19.76 7.91 6.78
CA GLY A 404 -18.78 6.95 6.30
C GLY A 404 -18.38 7.12 4.83
N LYS A 405 -18.70 8.27 4.25
CA LYS A 405 -18.33 8.71 2.90
C LYS A 405 -16.97 9.42 2.95
N ALA A 406 -16.30 9.54 1.81
CA ALA A 406 -15.06 10.33 1.74
C ALA A 406 -15.38 11.81 2.01
N PRO A 407 -14.48 12.60 2.60
CA PRO A 407 -14.62 14.06 2.58
C PRO A 407 -14.30 14.61 1.17
N GLY A 408 -14.80 15.81 0.86
CA GLY A 408 -14.44 16.53 -0.36
C GLY A 408 -13.04 17.13 -0.29
N GLN A 409 -12.75 18.10 -1.17
CA GLN A 409 -11.47 18.83 -1.14
C GLN A 409 -11.26 19.60 0.18
N ASP A 410 -12.34 19.91 0.89
CA ASP A 410 -12.33 20.52 2.22
C ASP A 410 -11.63 19.65 3.29
N GLY A 411 -11.60 18.33 3.11
CA GLY A 411 -11.09 17.38 4.10
C GLY A 411 -11.98 17.16 5.33
N ILE A 412 -13.24 17.62 5.31
CA ILE A 412 -14.19 17.56 6.42
C ILE A 412 -15.21 16.42 6.21
N PRO A 413 -15.19 15.36 7.03
CA PRO A 413 -16.19 14.30 6.95
C PRO A 413 -17.57 14.76 7.45
N ALA A 414 -18.64 14.18 6.89
CA ALA A 414 -20.02 14.43 7.31
C ALA A 414 -20.24 14.26 8.82
N GLU A 415 -19.59 13.28 9.44
CA GLU A 415 -19.69 13.02 10.88
C GLU A 415 -19.16 14.18 11.72
N VAL A 416 -18.16 14.92 11.22
CA VAL A 416 -17.60 16.08 11.92
C VAL A 416 -18.60 17.24 11.89
N ILE A 417 -19.29 17.42 10.77
CA ILE A 417 -20.30 18.48 10.59
C ILE A 417 -21.54 18.18 11.44
N GLN A 418 -22.03 16.94 11.42
CA GLN A 418 -23.11 16.49 12.31
C GLN A 418 -22.74 16.62 13.80
N CYS A 419 -21.48 16.31 14.14
CA CYS A 419 -20.95 16.44 15.50
C CYS A 419 -20.92 17.90 15.96
N GLY A 420 -20.42 18.80 15.10
CA GLY A 420 -20.26 20.24 15.37
C GLY A 420 -21.45 21.11 14.97
N LYS A 421 -22.58 20.51 14.57
CA LYS A 421 -23.80 21.20 14.15
C LYS A 421 -24.20 22.35 15.09
N PRO A 422 -24.19 22.21 16.42
CA PRO A 422 -24.57 23.31 17.32
C PRO A 422 -23.73 24.58 17.12
N ALA A 423 -22.42 24.40 16.89
CA ALA A 423 -21.48 25.50 16.67
C ALA A 423 -21.49 26.02 15.22
N LEU A 424 -21.64 25.12 14.25
CA LEU A 424 -21.45 25.43 12.82
C LEU A 424 -22.70 25.98 12.13
N LEU A 425 -23.90 25.66 12.62
CA LEU A 425 -25.15 25.92 11.91
C LEU A 425 -25.36 27.40 11.57
N GLY A 426 -25.05 28.31 12.50
CA GLY A 426 -25.18 29.75 12.26
C GLY A 426 -24.22 30.25 11.17
N HIS A 427 -22.94 29.95 11.32
CA HIS A 427 -21.91 30.39 10.38
C HIS A 427 -22.09 29.81 8.97
N LEU A 428 -22.52 28.55 8.86
CA LEU A 428 -22.84 27.93 7.57
C LEU A 428 -24.09 28.52 6.93
N HIS A 429 -25.09 28.91 7.73
CA HIS A 429 -26.30 29.57 7.24
C HIS A 429 -25.99 30.95 6.67
N GLU A 430 -25.20 31.76 7.37
CA GLU A 430 -24.75 33.06 6.88
C GLU A 430 -23.96 32.94 5.57
N LEU A 431 -23.02 31.97 5.49
CA LEU A 431 -22.28 31.71 4.26
C LEU A 431 -23.22 31.32 3.12
N LEU A 432 -24.21 30.47 3.39
CA LEU A 432 -25.17 30.01 2.39
C LEU A 432 -26.04 31.14 1.85
N CYS A 433 -26.55 32.02 2.72
CA CYS A 433 -27.30 33.21 2.30
C CYS A 433 -26.44 34.15 1.46
N GLN A 434 -25.18 34.37 1.86
CA GLN A 434 -24.24 35.20 1.10
C GLN A 434 -23.99 34.63 -0.30
N CYS A 435 -23.80 33.31 -0.43
CA CYS A 435 -23.68 32.64 -1.73
C CYS A 435 -24.95 32.80 -2.58
N TRP A 436 -26.12 32.73 -1.95
CA TRP A 436 -27.41 32.90 -2.63
C TRP A 436 -27.58 34.31 -3.19
N GLU A 437 -27.27 35.35 -2.40
CA GLU A 437 -27.40 36.75 -2.79
C GLU A 437 -26.38 37.18 -3.85
N GLU A 438 -25.11 36.75 -3.72
CA GLU A 438 -24.03 37.12 -4.62
C GLU A 438 -23.97 36.23 -5.89
N GLY A 439 -24.71 35.12 -5.92
CA GLY A 439 -24.69 34.17 -7.02
C GLY A 439 -23.34 33.49 -7.23
N SER A 440 -22.51 33.42 -6.19
CA SER A 440 -21.16 32.85 -6.25
C SER A 440 -20.93 31.87 -5.10
N VAL A 441 -20.01 30.91 -5.29
CA VAL A 441 -19.68 29.88 -4.29
C VAL A 441 -18.17 29.77 -4.10
N PRO A 442 -17.70 29.35 -2.91
CA PRO A 442 -16.28 29.13 -2.68
C PRO A 442 -15.66 28.16 -3.68
N LYS A 443 -14.40 28.40 -4.04
CA LYS A 443 -13.74 27.61 -5.10
C LYS A 443 -13.64 26.12 -4.78
N ASP A 444 -13.32 25.77 -3.54
CA ASP A 444 -13.27 24.38 -3.06
C ASP A 444 -14.61 23.66 -3.18
N MET A 445 -15.72 24.41 -3.19
CA MET A 445 -17.06 23.87 -3.38
C MET A 445 -17.42 23.75 -4.85
N HIS A 446 -16.80 24.53 -5.74
CA HIS A 446 -16.98 24.47 -7.18
C HIS A 446 -16.14 23.36 -7.83
N ASP A 447 -14.89 23.18 -7.40
CA ASP A 447 -13.92 22.31 -8.05
C ASP A 447 -14.23 20.81 -7.84
N ALA A 448 -14.19 20.06 -8.94
CA ALA A 448 -14.50 18.62 -8.97
C ALA A 448 -13.23 17.77 -9.15
N ASP A 449 -13.03 16.78 -8.26
CA ASP A 449 -11.97 15.79 -8.41
C ASP A 449 -12.45 14.57 -9.21
N ILE A 450 -11.83 14.32 -10.37
CA ILE A 450 -12.11 13.14 -11.19
C ILE A 450 -11.16 12.01 -10.79
N ILE A 451 -11.70 10.96 -10.15
CA ILE A 451 -10.95 9.75 -9.80
C ILE A 451 -11.25 8.64 -10.80
N THR A 452 -10.24 8.22 -11.54
CA THR A 452 -10.35 7.16 -12.55
C THR A 452 -10.31 5.79 -11.88
N LEU A 453 -11.40 5.02 -12.01
CA LEU A 453 -11.48 3.65 -11.50
C LEU A 453 -11.53 2.67 -12.67
N TYR A 454 -10.59 1.73 -12.69
CA TYR A 454 -10.61 0.65 -13.67
C TYR A 454 -11.60 -0.44 -13.26
N LYS A 455 -12.64 -0.66 -14.07
CA LYS A 455 -13.55 -1.80 -13.96
C LYS A 455 -13.19 -2.80 -15.04
N ASN A 456 -12.86 -4.04 -14.68
CA ASN A 456 -12.58 -5.14 -15.62
C ASN A 456 -13.82 -5.54 -16.44
N LYS A 457 -14.40 -4.63 -17.23
CA LYS A 457 -15.59 -4.86 -18.06
C LYS A 457 -15.33 -4.26 -19.46
N GLY A 458 -15.28 -5.11 -20.50
CA GLY A 458 -15.17 -4.70 -21.91
C GLY A 458 -13.99 -5.29 -22.68
N VAL A 459 -14.17 -5.54 -23.98
CA VAL A 459 -13.11 -5.92 -24.96
C VAL A 459 -12.39 -4.67 -25.47
N GLU A 460 -13.07 -3.53 -25.43
CA GLU A 460 -12.46 -2.22 -25.41
C GLU A 460 -12.10 -1.89 -23.96
N ALA A 461 -10.85 -1.54 -23.70
CA ALA A 461 -10.46 -0.95 -22.44
C ALA A 461 -10.97 0.50 -22.38
N THR A 462 -12.27 0.70 -22.53
CA THR A 462 -12.94 1.86 -21.98
C THR A 462 -12.84 1.68 -20.48
N ALA A 463 -12.03 2.51 -19.83
CA ALA A 463 -12.17 2.73 -18.40
C ALA A 463 -13.61 3.22 -18.21
N ILE A 464 -14.54 2.31 -17.87
CA ILE A 464 -15.90 2.68 -17.55
C ILE A 464 -15.81 3.45 -16.24
N ILE A 465 -15.84 4.77 -16.38
CA ILE A 465 -15.97 5.73 -15.30
C ILE A 465 -17.31 5.42 -14.64
N THR A 466 -17.29 4.90 -13.42
CA THR A 466 -18.31 5.34 -12.47
C THR A 466 -17.70 6.48 -11.72
N GLY A 467 -18.09 7.69 -12.10
CA GLY A 467 -17.76 8.88 -11.35
C GLY A 467 -18.40 8.72 -9.98
N ALA A 468 -17.59 8.76 -8.93
CA ALA A 468 -18.04 9.48 -7.77
C ALA A 468 -17.99 10.95 -8.19
N TYR A 469 -19.09 11.45 -8.77
CA TYR A 469 -19.20 12.86 -9.11
C TYR A 469 -19.14 13.64 -7.80
N HIS A 470 -18.12 14.46 -7.60
CA HIS A 470 -18.25 15.67 -6.77
C HIS A 470 -18.52 16.76 -7.79
N CYS A 471 -19.78 16.99 -8.18
CA CYS A 471 -20.09 17.88 -9.29
C CYS A 471 -21.03 19.01 -8.85
N SER A 472 -20.41 20.12 -8.50
CA SER A 472 -21.05 21.41 -8.31
C SER A 472 -21.15 22.17 -9.63
N ALA A 473 -21.95 21.67 -10.57
CA ALA A 473 -22.38 22.49 -11.70
C ALA A 473 -23.60 23.33 -11.29
N LEU A 474 -23.37 24.60 -10.91
CA LEU A 474 -24.33 25.68 -11.14
C LEU A 474 -23.93 26.29 -12.48
N SER A 475 -24.74 26.07 -13.53
CA SER A 475 -24.48 26.69 -14.82
C SER A 475 -24.72 28.19 -14.71
N GLU A 476 -23.75 28.99 -15.17
CA GLU A 476 -23.94 30.41 -15.50
C GLU A 476 -24.97 30.52 -16.65
N THR A 477 -26.25 30.48 -16.31
CA THR A 477 -27.31 30.92 -17.20
C THR A 477 -28.04 32.05 -16.52
N SER A 478 -27.80 33.25 -17.02
CA SER A 478 -28.48 34.49 -16.67
C SER A 478 -29.95 34.44 -17.11
N SER A 479 -30.79 33.68 -16.39
CA SER A 479 -32.26 33.79 -16.35
C SER A 479 -32.85 32.80 -15.32
N PRO A 480 -33.72 33.22 -14.37
CA PRO A 480 -34.21 32.38 -13.26
C PRO A 480 -35.25 31.32 -13.63
N SER A 481 -35.46 31.03 -14.90
CA SER A 481 -36.58 30.19 -15.34
C SER A 481 -36.10 29.20 -16.39
N ILE A 482 -35.65 28.03 -15.94
CA ILE A 482 -35.76 26.70 -16.58
C ILE A 482 -35.01 25.72 -15.64
N PHE A 483 -35.70 25.14 -14.67
CA PHE A 483 -35.22 23.95 -13.95
C PHE A 483 -36.42 23.12 -13.47
N TYR A 484 -37.22 22.60 -14.38
CA TYR A 484 -38.11 21.47 -14.05
C TYR A 484 -38.21 20.52 -15.24
N ASN A 485 -38.05 19.22 -14.94
CA ASN A 485 -38.16 18.04 -15.79
C ASN A 485 -36.85 17.44 -16.35
N TYR A 486 -36.11 16.80 -15.47
CA TYR A 486 -35.49 15.51 -15.79
C TYR A 486 -35.71 14.53 -14.65
N ASN A 487 -36.71 13.66 -14.80
CA ASN A 487 -36.81 12.40 -14.06
C ASN A 487 -35.70 11.47 -14.56
N LEU A 488 -34.52 11.53 -13.94
CA LEU A 488 -33.46 10.54 -14.08
C LEU A 488 -33.32 9.81 -12.75
N SER A 489 -33.62 8.50 -12.74
CA SER A 489 -33.46 7.63 -11.58
C SER A 489 -31.98 7.55 -11.17
N LEU A 490 -31.59 8.40 -10.22
CA LEU A 490 -30.29 8.38 -9.54
C LEU A 490 -30.40 7.51 -8.27
N SER A 491 -30.73 6.23 -8.41
CA SER A 491 -30.93 5.34 -7.24
C SER A 491 -29.69 4.59 -6.77
N ASP A 492 -28.47 4.82 -7.31
CA ASP A 492 -27.30 3.99 -6.92
C ASP A 492 -25.96 4.71 -6.67
N PHE A 493 -25.88 6.05 -6.65
CA PHE A 493 -24.60 6.75 -6.45
C PHE A 493 -24.71 7.98 -5.54
N GLY A 494 -24.51 7.79 -4.23
CA GLY A 494 -24.39 8.90 -3.27
C GLY A 494 -22.93 9.33 -3.03
N SER A 495 -22.51 10.45 -3.61
CA SER A 495 -21.38 11.30 -3.20
C SER A 495 -21.87 12.26 -2.09
N VAL A 496 -21.24 12.28 -0.90
CA VAL A 496 -20.04 13.05 -0.51
C VAL A 496 -20.23 14.55 -0.71
N PHE A 497 -20.27 15.27 0.42
CA PHE A 497 -20.39 16.72 0.61
C PHE A 497 -20.51 17.53 -0.68
N ASP A 498 -21.73 17.58 -1.18
CA ASP A 498 -22.11 18.49 -2.23
C ASP A 498 -23.01 19.53 -1.55
N ILE A 499 -22.71 20.81 -1.71
CA ILE A 499 -23.71 21.81 -1.40
C ILE A 499 -24.95 21.59 -2.28
N LYS A 500 -24.92 20.79 -3.37
CA LYS A 500 -26.15 20.21 -3.97
C LYS A 500 -26.83 19.12 -3.16
N SER A 501 -26.21 18.38 -2.24
CA SER A 501 -26.98 17.52 -1.33
C SER A 501 -27.74 18.36 -0.29
N LEU A 502 -27.18 19.51 0.06
CA LEU A 502 -27.89 20.53 0.82
C LEU A 502 -28.94 21.23 -0.07
N LEU A 503 -28.55 21.87 -1.18
CA LEU A 503 -29.34 22.65 -2.14
C LEU A 503 -30.34 21.84 -2.97
N SER A 504 -30.09 20.57 -3.30
CA SER A 504 -31.12 19.70 -3.90
C SER A 504 -32.09 19.15 -2.86
N CYS A 505 -31.70 19.07 -1.58
CA CYS A 505 -32.67 18.92 -0.48
C CYS A 505 -33.39 20.24 -0.17
N PHE A 506 -32.82 21.40 -0.53
CA PHE A 506 -33.55 22.67 -0.59
C PHE A 506 -34.48 22.64 -1.81
N ARG A 507 -35.58 21.89 -1.64
CA ARG A 507 -36.82 21.95 -2.43
C ARG A 507 -36.84 21.17 -3.77
N SER A 508 -36.37 19.92 -3.72
CA SER A 508 -36.82 18.86 -4.65
C SER A 508 -38.25 18.43 -4.40
#